data_AF-A0A9X7SYY3-F1
#
_entry.id   AF-A0A9X7SYY3-F1
#
_cell.length_a   1.000
_cell.length_b   1.000
_cell.length_c   1.000
_cell.angle_alpha   90.00
_cell.angle_beta   90.00
_cell.angle_gamma   90.00
#
_symmetry.space_group_name_H-M   'P 1'
#
loop_
_entity.id
_entity.type
_entity.pdbx_description
1 polymer ?
#
loop_
_entity_poly.entity_id
_entity_poly.type
_entity_poly.pdbx_seq_one_letter_code
_entity_poly.pdbx_strand_id
1 'polypeptide(L)'
;MQLVEQYIRLCAARPKEAFGRPLDITLAEVAAILCCTLRNATLTLKKMQARGWLLWQPGRGRGNRSVLTLVLDPADLLLSVAKELVQTGEIRASQELLEQYGQAWPTFAQHFSRWMNIQFGARITREKGSSGRVDTLRLFFDRPFAGLDPIHVLLRSQTHLVKHLFDTLVRFDPATKRVEPHLAFYWEADEDGTRWTFYLRKGVLFHHGCTLTADDVRFSLLRLMQQSFKHRWLARSIAAVDVCDDYVVTIRLKQRDELFLQALSREQMAIVPRDYAEQMGEQFARLPAGTGPFRVVRHDDSMLVLEAFAPYFAGRPFLDRIELWCVPGMRQPELTEESMLVVDKAHPAYELADASWRDVVRQEQCFQYVSLNAAKKGPLADDAFRALVASMLSGAALRAALQGGREQAEVWGERMQQDTRLPDAKEAARLIAASGYRGEKLALYTYPDADHVEDAEWIREKAKEYGIVIEIRYASPEELAQPAVLQAADLVVDSANADERTELSLVEFLRAEALSITHHLDERTKAEVEQLIRQMGQTTTTEERQAVVRAIMDRLKARHLFVPLYANRIEMIAHPRLSGVSLDAYGWIDFRSVFLRE
;
A
#
# COMPACT_ATOMS: atom_id res chain seq x y z
N MET A 1 31.46 7.36 11.78
CA MET A 1 30.97 8.74 11.59
C MET A 1 31.93 9.83 12.07
N GLN A 2 32.35 9.85 13.35
CA GLN A 2 33.15 10.95 13.93
C GLN A 2 34.38 11.42 13.11
N LEU A 3 35.16 10.50 12.53
CA LEU A 3 36.35 10.89 11.75
C LEU A 3 35.99 11.55 10.42
N VAL A 4 34.88 11.13 9.81
CA VAL A 4 34.33 11.72 8.57
C VAL A 4 33.93 13.16 8.86
N GLU A 5 33.13 13.40 9.90
CA GLU A 5 32.73 14.75 10.32
C GLU A 5 33.94 15.66 10.58
N GLN A 6 34.97 15.15 11.25
CA GLN A 6 36.21 15.89 11.50
C GLN A 6 36.94 16.26 10.20
N TYR A 7 36.97 15.36 9.21
CA TYR A 7 37.56 15.64 7.90
C TYR A 7 36.75 16.70 7.16
N ILE A 8 35.42 16.57 7.13
CA ILE A 8 34.53 17.53 6.48
C ILE A 8 34.64 18.91 7.12
N ARG A 9 34.77 19.02 8.44
CA ARG A 9 35.03 20.31 9.12
C ARG A 9 36.35 20.95 8.66
N LEU A 10 37.40 20.14 8.51
CA LEU A 10 38.70 20.60 8.02
C LEU A 10 38.61 21.11 6.57
N CYS A 11 37.85 20.42 5.73
CA CYS A 11 37.58 20.81 4.34
C CYS A 11 36.70 22.06 4.24
N ALA A 12 35.62 22.16 5.03
CA ALA A 12 34.65 23.26 4.99
C ALA A 12 35.24 24.60 5.47
N ALA A 13 36.28 24.55 6.31
CA ALA A 13 37.00 25.75 6.73
C ALA A 13 37.87 26.38 5.62
N ARG A 14 37.84 25.85 4.39
CA ARG A 14 38.76 26.21 3.30
C ARG A 14 38.03 26.35 1.95
N PRO A 15 38.55 27.19 1.04
CA PRO A 15 37.99 27.35 -0.30
C PRO A 15 38.28 26.11 -1.16
N LYS A 16 37.40 25.81 -2.12
CA LYS A 16 37.47 24.57 -2.92
C LYS A 16 38.73 24.48 -3.79
N GLU A 17 39.31 25.62 -4.15
CA GLU A 17 40.52 25.71 -4.96
C GLU A 17 41.79 25.28 -4.22
N ALA A 18 41.70 25.04 -2.90
CA ALA A 18 42.80 24.59 -2.06
C ALA A 18 42.97 23.05 -2.02
N PHE A 19 42.00 22.27 -2.52
CA PHE A 19 42.11 20.81 -2.57
C PHE A 19 43.25 20.38 -3.51
N GLY A 20 44.03 19.37 -3.10
CA GLY A 20 45.21 18.89 -3.82
C GLY A 20 46.45 19.81 -3.77
N ARG A 21 46.36 20.99 -3.14
CA ARG A 21 47.48 21.94 -3.02
C ARG A 21 48.06 21.95 -1.60
N PRO A 22 49.39 22.03 -1.44
CA PRO A 22 50.01 22.21 -0.13
C PRO A 22 49.59 23.53 0.53
N LEU A 23 49.23 23.49 1.82
CA LEU A 23 48.82 24.65 2.60
C LEU A 23 49.63 24.77 3.90
N ASP A 24 50.17 25.95 4.16
CA ASP A 24 50.84 26.25 5.43
C ASP A 24 49.83 26.54 6.55
N ILE A 25 49.81 25.69 7.57
CA ILE A 25 48.89 25.78 8.71
C ILE A 25 49.57 25.34 10.01
N THR A 26 49.20 25.94 11.13
CA THR A 26 49.68 25.52 12.46
C THR A 26 48.81 24.42 13.05
N LEU A 27 49.39 23.59 13.92
CA LEU A 27 48.63 22.57 14.65
C LEU A 27 47.54 23.17 15.56
N ALA A 28 47.74 24.40 16.05
CA ALA A 28 46.75 25.11 16.86
C ALA A 28 45.51 25.52 16.03
N GLU A 29 45.71 25.99 14.80
CA GLU A 29 44.61 26.27 13.87
C GLU A 29 43.84 25.00 13.52
N VAL A 30 44.53 23.88 13.27
CA VAL A 30 43.87 22.58 13.05
C VAL A 30 43.05 22.16 14.27
N ALA A 31 43.62 22.26 15.47
CA ALA A 31 42.93 21.91 16.70
C ALA A 31 41.68 22.78 16.94
N ALA A 32 41.75 24.08 16.60
CA ALA A 32 40.61 24.99 16.66
C ALA A 32 39.50 24.59 15.67
N ILE A 33 39.84 24.29 14.41
CA ILE A 33 38.86 23.83 13.40
C ILE A 33 38.19 22.51 13.80
N LEU A 34 38.97 21.59 14.37
CA LEU A 34 38.47 20.30 14.84
C LEU A 34 37.78 20.35 16.22
N CYS A 35 37.77 21.53 16.87
CA CYS A 35 37.26 21.74 18.23
C CYS A 35 37.82 20.73 19.25
N CYS A 36 39.14 20.49 19.24
CA CYS A 36 39.77 19.49 20.10
C CYS A 36 41.14 19.92 20.65
N THR A 37 41.74 19.11 21.53
CA THR A 37 43.09 19.36 22.06
C THR A 37 44.16 19.14 20.98
N LEU A 38 45.33 19.79 21.12
CA LEU A 38 46.48 19.61 20.20
C LEU A 38 46.89 18.13 20.04
N ARG A 39 46.85 17.36 21.15
CA ARG A 39 47.14 15.93 21.15
C ARG A 39 46.12 15.16 20.31
N ASN A 40 44.83 15.45 20.47
CA ASN A 40 43.78 14.82 19.69
C ASN A 40 43.85 15.22 18.22
N ALA A 41 44.13 16.48 17.90
CA ALA A 41 44.32 16.93 16.52
C ALA A 41 45.44 16.14 15.82
N THR A 42 46.57 15.93 16.50
CA THR A 42 47.68 15.11 15.95
C THR A 42 47.26 13.66 15.72
N LEU A 43 46.54 13.04 16.66
CA LEU A 43 46.05 11.66 16.51
C LEU A 43 45.03 11.55 15.36
N THR A 44 44.12 12.51 15.25
CA THR A 44 43.12 12.57 14.19
C THR A 44 43.76 12.74 12.82
N LEU A 45 44.73 13.66 12.67
CA LEU A 45 45.49 13.84 11.42
C LEU A 45 46.21 12.56 11.00
N LYS A 46 46.86 11.85 11.94
CA LYS A 46 47.49 10.55 11.65
C LYS A 46 46.48 9.52 11.17
N LYS A 47 45.28 9.45 11.77
CA LYS A 47 44.21 8.53 11.36
C LYS A 47 43.67 8.84 9.96
N MET A 48 43.57 10.12 9.60
CA MET A 48 43.14 10.57 8.27
C MET A 48 44.22 10.30 7.22
N GLN A 49 45.48 10.59 7.55
CA GLN A 49 46.62 10.29 6.68
C GLN A 49 46.79 8.79 6.42
N ALA A 50 46.60 7.95 7.43
CA ALA A 50 46.65 6.49 7.28
C ALA A 50 45.56 5.94 6.32
N ARG A 51 44.47 6.68 6.13
CA ARG A 51 43.40 6.37 5.17
C ARG A 51 43.59 7.06 3.81
N GLY A 52 44.68 7.82 3.63
CA GLY A 52 44.97 8.55 2.39
C GLY A 52 44.13 9.81 2.17
N TRP A 53 43.44 10.32 3.19
CA TRP A 53 42.55 11.47 3.01
C TRP A 53 43.32 12.79 2.90
N LEU A 54 44.47 12.88 3.57
CA LEU A 54 45.32 14.05 3.60
C LEU A 54 46.80 13.66 3.72
N LEU A 55 47.68 14.60 3.43
CA LEU A 55 49.10 14.55 3.75
C LEU A 55 49.40 15.64 4.78
N TRP A 56 50.10 15.24 5.85
CA TRP A 56 50.51 16.11 6.94
C TRP A 56 52.03 16.05 7.11
N GLN A 57 52.69 17.18 6.86
CA GLN A 57 54.13 17.35 7.08
C GLN A 57 54.33 18.29 8.27
N PRO A 58 54.72 17.77 9.45
CA PRO A 58 54.87 18.60 10.64
C PRO A 58 56.05 19.57 10.50
N GLY A 59 55.82 20.84 10.85
CA GLY A 59 56.87 21.85 10.99
C GLY A 59 57.84 21.51 12.15
N ARG A 60 59.13 21.80 11.98
CA ARG A 60 60.16 21.49 13.00
C ARG A 60 60.14 22.50 14.15
N GLY A 61 59.40 22.27 15.23
CA GLY A 61 59.41 23.11 16.45
C GLY A 61 58.02 23.61 16.89
N ARG A 62 57.87 24.10 18.13
CA ARG A 62 56.59 24.63 18.64
C ARG A 62 56.26 25.96 17.95
N GLY A 63 55.09 26.06 17.33
CA GLY A 63 54.62 27.27 16.64
C GLY A 63 54.99 27.36 15.16
N ASN A 64 55.76 26.41 14.62
CA ASN A 64 56.13 26.42 13.21
C ASN A 64 54.98 25.92 12.32
N ARG A 65 54.85 26.56 11.15
CA ARG A 65 53.85 26.18 10.15
C ARG A 65 54.17 24.77 9.64
N SER A 66 53.15 23.94 9.61
CA SER A 66 53.16 22.60 9.03
C SER A 66 52.50 22.68 7.66
N VAL A 67 52.76 21.69 6.80
CA VAL A 67 52.13 21.62 5.49
C VAL A 67 51.02 20.58 5.53
N LEU A 68 49.81 21.01 5.21
CA LEU A 68 48.63 20.17 5.05
C LEU A 68 48.22 20.15 3.58
N THR A 69 48.06 18.97 3.00
CA THR A 69 47.45 18.78 1.69
C THR A 69 46.21 17.92 1.84
N LEU A 70 45.03 18.44 1.49
CA LEU A 70 43.78 17.67 1.45
C LEU A 70 43.72 16.93 0.11
N VAL A 71 43.77 15.60 0.14
CA VAL A 71 43.94 14.76 -1.07
C VAL A 71 42.60 14.18 -1.54
N LEU A 72 41.75 13.75 -0.61
CA LEU A 72 40.45 13.18 -0.93
C LEU A 72 39.40 14.28 -1.07
N ASP A 73 38.65 14.28 -2.17
CA ASP A 73 37.50 15.19 -2.30
C ASP A 73 36.48 14.86 -1.19
N PRO A 74 36.06 15.84 -0.37
CA PRO A 74 35.03 15.61 0.64
C PRO A 74 33.73 15.03 0.05
N ALA A 75 33.37 15.37 -1.20
CA ALA A 75 32.21 14.81 -1.87
C ALA A 75 32.36 13.30 -2.11
N ASP A 76 33.55 12.83 -2.49
CA ASP A 76 33.84 11.40 -2.69
C ASP A 76 33.80 10.62 -1.38
N LEU A 77 34.33 11.21 -0.29
CA LEU A 77 34.24 10.60 1.04
C LEU A 77 32.78 10.47 1.48
N LEU A 78 32.00 11.55 1.41
CA LEU A 78 30.58 11.56 1.78
C LEU A 78 29.80 10.54 0.95
N LEU A 79 30.05 10.49 -0.36
CA LEU A 79 29.42 9.52 -1.25
C LEU A 79 29.76 8.08 -0.84
N SER A 80 31.03 7.79 -0.52
CA SER A 80 31.43 6.44 -0.10
C SER A 80 30.76 6.00 1.19
N VAL A 81 30.64 6.91 2.17
CA VAL A 81 29.98 6.66 3.46
C VAL A 81 28.48 6.48 3.27
N ALA A 82 27.83 7.33 2.47
CA ALA A 82 26.41 7.22 2.17
C ALA A 82 26.08 5.88 1.49
N LYS A 83 26.92 5.44 0.54
CA LYS A 83 26.80 4.13 -0.11
C LYS A 83 26.93 2.98 0.87
N GLU A 84 27.89 3.05 1.79
CA GLU A 84 28.10 2.02 2.82
C GLU A 84 26.90 1.93 3.77
N LEU A 85 26.34 3.08 4.19
CA LEU A 85 25.13 3.12 5.01
C LEU A 85 23.95 2.43 4.30
N VAL A 86 23.69 2.77 3.04
CA VAL A 86 22.61 2.13 2.26
C VAL A 86 22.86 0.63 2.07
N GLN A 87 24.10 0.22 1.79
CA GLN A 87 24.46 -1.20 1.62
C GLN A 87 24.34 -2.02 2.90
N THR A 88 24.50 -1.38 4.06
CA THR A 88 24.28 -1.98 5.38
C THR A 88 22.82 -1.86 5.83
N GLY A 89 21.98 -1.22 5.02
CA GLY A 89 20.54 -1.05 5.26
C GLY A 89 20.19 0.11 6.19
N GLU A 90 21.13 1.01 6.45
CA GLU A 90 20.96 2.25 7.22
C GLU A 90 20.53 3.41 6.31
N ILE A 91 19.41 3.23 5.60
CA ILE A 91 18.91 4.20 4.61
C ILE A 91 18.64 5.56 5.29
N ARG A 92 18.06 5.57 6.49
CA ARG A 92 17.79 6.81 7.22
C ARG A 92 19.06 7.62 7.50
N ALA A 93 20.10 6.96 8.01
CA ALA A 93 21.38 7.62 8.27
C ALA A 93 22.03 8.16 6.98
N SER A 94 21.83 7.48 5.84
CA SER A 94 22.31 8.00 4.54
C SER A 94 21.58 9.28 4.10
N GLN A 95 20.29 9.40 4.43
CA GLN A 95 19.50 10.60 4.16
C GLN A 95 19.88 11.73 5.11
N GLU A 96 20.07 11.46 6.40
CA GLU A 96 20.58 12.46 7.36
C GLU A 96 21.92 13.05 6.88
N LEU A 97 22.79 12.22 6.29
CA LEU A 97 24.05 12.68 5.69
C LEU A 97 23.81 13.59 4.47
N LEU A 98 22.83 13.25 3.62
CA LEU A 98 22.44 14.05 2.45
C LEU A 98 21.85 15.40 2.88
N GLU A 99 20.95 15.42 3.86
CA GLU A 99 20.35 16.65 4.40
C GLU A 99 21.39 17.55 5.03
N GLN A 100 22.31 16.98 5.81
CA GLN A 100 23.34 17.72 6.52
C GLN A 100 24.39 18.34 5.58
N TYR A 101 24.81 17.61 4.54
CA TYR A 101 25.98 17.99 3.73
C TYR A 101 25.68 18.28 2.26
N GLY A 102 24.52 17.91 1.74
CA GLY A 102 24.18 18.01 0.32
C GLY A 102 24.19 19.44 -0.21
N GLN A 103 23.75 20.42 0.59
CA GLN A 103 23.76 21.83 0.18
C GLN A 103 25.19 22.38 0.03
N ALA A 104 26.10 22.02 0.96
CA ALA A 104 27.49 22.47 0.92
C ALA A 104 28.30 21.76 -0.19
N TRP A 105 27.94 20.51 -0.49
CA TRP A 105 28.60 19.66 -1.46
C TRP A 105 27.61 19.14 -2.52
N PRO A 106 27.16 19.98 -3.48
CA PRO A 106 26.15 19.59 -4.48
C PRO A 106 26.55 18.38 -5.34
N THR A 107 27.85 18.21 -5.64
CA THR A 107 28.37 17.05 -6.38
C THR A 107 28.11 15.74 -5.63
N PHE A 108 28.25 15.73 -4.30
CA PHE A 108 27.88 14.56 -3.48
C PHE A 108 26.39 14.28 -3.59
N ALA A 109 25.54 15.29 -3.42
CA ALA A 109 24.09 15.12 -3.52
C ALA A 109 23.68 14.56 -4.88
N GLN A 110 24.18 15.13 -5.98
CA GLN A 110 23.88 14.68 -7.34
C GLN A 110 24.36 13.24 -7.59
N HIS A 111 25.60 12.91 -7.21
CA HIS A 111 26.13 11.56 -7.40
C HIS A 111 25.43 10.53 -6.52
N PHE A 112 25.04 10.91 -5.30
CA PHE A 112 24.29 10.04 -4.41
C PHE A 112 22.88 9.76 -4.95
N SER A 113 22.14 10.78 -5.38
CA SER A 113 20.82 10.61 -6.01
C SER A 113 20.90 9.71 -7.24
N ARG A 114 21.85 9.96 -8.15
CA ARG A 114 22.06 9.11 -9.33
C ARG A 114 22.38 7.66 -8.95
N TRP A 115 23.22 7.46 -7.93
CA TRP A 115 23.54 6.11 -7.46
C TRP A 115 22.38 5.42 -6.75
N MET A 116 21.55 6.16 -6.01
CA MET A 116 20.36 5.64 -5.35
C MET A 116 19.34 5.17 -6.39
N ASN A 117 19.15 5.92 -7.47
CA ASN A 117 18.23 5.57 -8.55
C ASN A 117 18.54 4.20 -9.17
N ILE A 118 19.81 3.87 -9.39
CA ILE A 118 20.22 2.56 -9.92
C ILE A 118 20.10 1.40 -8.91
N GLN A 119 19.69 1.67 -7.66
CA GLN A 119 19.48 0.60 -6.68
C GLN A 119 18.19 -0.17 -6.92
N PHE A 120 17.18 0.46 -7.53
CA PHE A 120 15.85 -0.12 -7.71
C PHE A 120 15.75 -1.02 -8.95
N GLY A 121 14.74 -1.88 -8.95
CA GLY A 121 14.47 -2.85 -10.01
C GLY A 121 14.95 -4.26 -9.70
N ALA A 122 14.88 -5.10 -10.73
CA ALA A 122 15.38 -6.46 -10.74
C ALA A 122 16.90 -6.47 -10.58
N ARG A 123 17.43 -7.34 -9.75
CA ARG A 123 18.86 -7.46 -9.46
C ARG A 123 19.24 -8.92 -9.36
N ILE A 124 20.27 -9.29 -10.11
CA ILE A 124 20.91 -10.59 -10.01
C ILE A 124 22.19 -10.39 -9.21
N THR A 125 22.24 -10.95 -8.00
CA THR A 125 23.43 -10.91 -7.16
C THR A 125 23.96 -12.32 -6.91
N ARG A 126 25.18 -12.41 -6.37
CA ARG A 126 25.76 -13.67 -5.88
C ARG A 126 25.93 -13.54 -4.39
N GLU A 127 25.48 -14.54 -3.65
CA GLU A 127 25.60 -14.55 -2.20
C GLU A 127 27.08 -14.67 -1.79
N LYS A 128 27.50 -13.93 -0.76
CA LYS A 128 28.89 -14.01 -0.27
C LYS A 128 29.13 -15.39 0.35
N GLY A 129 29.98 -16.19 -0.29
CA GLY A 129 30.37 -17.52 0.20
C GLY A 129 29.52 -18.67 -0.32
N SER A 130 28.54 -18.42 -1.20
CA SER A 130 27.84 -19.46 -1.96
C SER A 130 27.95 -19.17 -3.46
N SER A 131 27.88 -20.20 -4.31
CA SER A 131 27.81 -20.02 -5.77
C SER A 131 26.40 -19.64 -6.25
N GLY A 132 25.45 -19.46 -5.32
CA GLY A 132 24.04 -19.25 -5.59
C GLY A 132 23.78 -17.88 -6.20
N ARG A 133 23.11 -17.89 -7.36
CA ARG A 133 22.43 -16.72 -7.93
C ARG A 133 21.28 -16.33 -6.99
N VAL A 134 21.12 -15.04 -6.74
CA VAL A 134 20.02 -14.47 -5.96
C VAL A 134 19.30 -13.42 -6.79
N ASP A 135 18.06 -13.72 -7.15
CA ASP A 135 17.17 -12.86 -7.91
C ASP A 135 16.33 -12.00 -6.96
N THR A 136 16.62 -10.70 -6.93
CA THR A 136 15.97 -9.72 -6.06
C THR A 136 15.15 -8.74 -6.88
N LEU A 137 13.91 -8.47 -6.47
CA LEU A 137 13.13 -7.34 -6.96
C LEU A 137 13.11 -6.24 -5.90
N ARG A 138 13.72 -5.08 -6.19
CA ARG A 138 13.73 -3.93 -5.28
C ARG A 138 12.79 -2.84 -5.75
N LEU A 139 11.82 -2.45 -4.93
CA LEU A 139 10.82 -1.45 -5.23
C LEU A 139 10.90 -0.27 -4.27
N PHE A 140 10.54 0.90 -4.75
CA PHE A 140 10.45 2.13 -3.96
C PHE A 140 9.02 2.30 -3.42
N PHE A 141 8.91 2.79 -2.18
CA PHE A 141 7.68 3.25 -1.56
C PHE A 141 7.90 4.60 -0.88
N ASP A 142 6.91 5.48 -0.98
CA ASP A 142 6.96 6.85 -0.46
C ASP A 142 6.66 6.96 1.03
N ARG A 143 6.14 5.89 1.63
CA ARG A 143 5.80 5.82 3.06
C ARG A 143 6.14 4.46 3.67
N PRO A 144 6.44 4.41 4.99
CA PRO A 144 6.62 3.15 5.70
C PRO A 144 5.39 2.25 5.58
N PHE A 145 5.60 0.93 5.54
CA PHE A 145 4.50 -0.01 5.60
C PHE A 145 3.92 -0.09 7.01
N ALA A 146 2.59 -0.05 7.07
CA ALA A 146 1.86 -0.40 8.27
C ALA A 146 1.96 -1.92 8.55
N GLY A 147 1.42 -2.35 9.70
CA GLY A 147 1.43 -3.75 10.10
C GLY A 147 0.83 -4.71 9.05
N LEU A 148 1.38 -5.91 8.99
CA LEU A 148 1.04 -6.97 8.01
C LEU A 148 0.26 -8.12 8.65
N ASP A 149 -0.43 -7.83 9.74
CA ASP A 149 -1.33 -8.78 10.38
C ASP A 149 -2.64 -8.87 9.58
N PRO A 150 -3.04 -10.06 9.07
CA PRO A 150 -4.15 -10.19 8.15
C PRO A 150 -5.47 -9.56 8.63
N ILE A 151 -5.77 -9.62 9.93
CA ILE A 151 -7.05 -9.11 10.46
C ILE A 151 -7.09 -7.57 10.56
N HIS A 152 -5.96 -6.90 10.37
CA HIS A 152 -5.80 -5.45 10.52
C HIS A 152 -5.55 -4.71 9.21
N VAL A 153 -5.24 -5.40 8.11
CA VAL A 153 -4.90 -4.75 6.84
C VAL A 153 -6.08 -3.95 6.28
N LEU A 154 -5.84 -2.72 5.86
CA LEU A 154 -6.85 -1.83 5.31
C LEU A 154 -6.54 -1.45 3.87
N LEU A 155 -5.25 -1.19 3.59
CA LEU A 155 -4.81 -0.69 2.31
C LEU A 155 -4.59 -1.82 1.29
N ARG A 156 -4.83 -1.51 0.01
CA ARG A 156 -4.57 -2.42 -1.13
C ARG A 156 -3.15 -2.98 -1.11
N SER A 157 -2.16 -2.14 -0.80
CA SER A 157 -0.75 -2.56 -0.68
C SER A 157 -0.52 -3.57 0.46
N GLN A 158 -1.17 -3.41 1.61
CA GLN A 158 -1.08 -4.36 2.71
C GLN A 158 -1.74 -5.69 2.35
N THR A 159 -2.94 -5.66 1.77
CA THR A 159 -3.66 -6.85 1.30
C THR A 159 -2.82 -7.63 0.29
N HIS A 160 -2.20 -6.92 -0.65
CA HIS A 160 -1.28 -7.51 -1.62
C HIS A 160 -0.11 -8.23 -0.95
N LEU A 161 0.55 -7.60 0.03
CA LEU A 161 1.65 -8.22 0.77
C LEU A 161 1.18 -9.42 1.60
N VAL A 162 0.04 -9.32 2.29
CA VAL A 162 -0.51 -10.43 3.09
C VAL A 162 -0.79 -11.65 2.22
N LYS A 163 -1.31 -11.48 1.00
CA LYS A 163 -1.50 -12.57 0.03
C LYS A 163 -0.21 -13.31 -0.35
N HIS A 164 0.95 -12.68 -0.17
CA HIS A 164 2.26 -13.28 -0.40
C HIS A 164 2.89 -13.90 0.86
N LEU A 165 2.39 -13.55 2.04
CA LEU A 165 2.88 -14.03 3.33
C LEU A 165 2.02 -15.16 3.91
N PHE A 166 0.74 -15.20 3.58
CA PHE A 166 -0.20 -16.14 4.19
C PHE A 166 -1.08 -16.82 3.16
N ASP A 167 -1.70 -17.92 3.59
CA ASP A 167 -2.72 -18.62 2.81
C ASP A 167 -4.01 -18.79 3.61
N THR A 168 -5.09 -18.93 2.87
CA THR A 168 -6.45 -19.20 3.35
C THR A 168 -6.79 -20.70 3.22
N LEU A 169 -7.86 -21.14 3.89
CA LEU A 169 -8.35 -22.53 3.77
C LEU A 169 -8.59 -22.92 2.30
N VAL A 170 -9.19 -22.01 1.55
CA VAL A 170 -9.58 -22.18 0.16
C VAL A 170 -9.15 -20.96 -0.64
N ARG A 171 -8.98 -21.11 -1.96
CA ARG A 171 -8.54 -20.04 -2.85
C ARG A 171 -9.63 -19.74 -3.88
N PHE A 172 -9.87 -18.47 -4.17
CA PHE A 172 -10.71 -18.09 -5.31
C PHE A 172 -9.87 -18.03 -6.58
N ASP A 173 -10.31 -18.72 -7.63
CA ASP A 173 -9.72 -18.59 -8.95
C ASP A 173 -10.46 -17.53 -9.77
N PRO A 174 -9.82 -16.38 -10.08
CA PRO A 174 -10.45 -15.32 -10.86
C PRO A 174 -10.78 -15.73 -12.30
N ALA A 175 -10.09 -16.72 -12.87
CA ALA A 175 -10.34 -17.16 -14.24
C ALA A 175 -11.62 -17.99 -14.36
N THR A 176 -11.81 -18.96 -13.46
CA THR A 176 -13.00 -19.82 -13.46
C THR A 176 -14.15 -19.26 -12.62
N LYS A 177 -13.89 -18.22 -11.80
CA LYS A 177 -14.82 -17.65 -10.81
C LYS A 177 -15.30 -18.69 -9.79
N ARG A 178 -14.43 -19.62 -9.39
CA ARG A 178 -14.75 -20.72 -8.47
C ARG A 178 -13.80 -20.73 -7.29
N VAL A 179 -14.29 -21.26 -6.17
CA VAL A 179 -13.46 -21.55 -5.00
C VAL A 179 -12.85 -22.93 -5.16
N GLU A 180 -11.55 -23.02 -4.93
CA GLU A 180 -10.72 -24.21 -5.12
C GLU A 180 -10.01 -24.61 -3.81
N PRO A 181 -9.62 -25.89 -3.70
CA PRO A 181 -8.76 -26.35 -2.61
C PRO A 181 -7.46 -25.57 -2.50
N HIS A 182 -7.07 -25.27 -1.26
CA HIS A 182 -5.79 -24.62 -0.95
C HIS A 182 -5.16 -25.25 0.29
N LEU A 183 -5.14 -24.59 1.45
CA LEU A 183 -4.69 -25.23 2.71
C LEU A 183 -5.58 -26.43 3.09
N ALA A 184 -6.88 -26.31 2.87
CA ALA A 184 -7.80 -27.44 2.85
C ALA A 184 -7.78 -28.07 1.46
N PHE A 185 -7.44 -29.35 1.36
CA PHE A 185 -7.45 -30.05 0.07
C PHE A 185 -8.85 -30.55 -0.32
N TYR A 186 -9.76 -30.61 0.64
CA TYR A 186 -11.15 -31.04 0.44
C TYR A 186 -12.06 -30.43 1.51
N TRP A 187 -13.34 -30.26 1.18
CA TRP A 187 -14.39 -29.92 2.13
C TRP A 187 -15.72 -30.53 1.72
N GLU A 188 -16.61 -30.66 2.69
CA GLU A 188 -17.99 -31.10 2.50
C GLU A 188 -18.94 -30.24 3.35
N ALA A 189 -20.19 -30.11 2.89
CA ALA A 189 -21.26 -29.41 3.61
C ALA A 189 -22.42 -30.37 3.87
N ASP A 190 -23.14 -30.16 4.98
CA ASP A 190 -24.42 -30.82 5.20
C ASP A 190 -25.52 -30.33 4.23
N GLU A 191 -26.65 -31.04 4.19
CA GLU A 191 -27.76 -30.72 3.28
C GLU A 191 -28.29 -29.28 3.49
N ASP A 192 -28.29 -28.82 4.73
CA ASP A 192 -28.72 -27.48 5.13
C ASP A 192 -27.69 -26.39 4.76
N GLY A 193 -26.44 -26.75 4.47
CA GLY A 193 -25.34 -25.82 4.20
C GLY A 193 -24.90 -25.03 5.44
N THR A 194 -25.16 -25.54 6.64
CA THR A 194 -24.85 -24.90 7.92
C THR A 194 -23.67 -25.53 8.64
N ARG A 195 -23.22 -26.71 8.21
CA ARG A 195 -22.03 -27.38 8.75
C ARG A 195 -21.06 -27.71 7.64
N TRP A 196 -19.87 -27.14 7.71
CA TRP A 196 -18.81 -27.32 6.73
C TRP A 196 -17.61 -28.00 7.38
N THR A 197 -17.21 -29.16 6.88
CA THR A 197 -16.02 -29.89 7.36
C THR A 197 -14.89 -29.76 6.36
N PHE A 198 -13.74 -29.28 6.81
CA PHE A 198 -12.55 -29.07 5.99
C PHE A 198 -11.44 -30.04 6.40
N TYR A 199 -10.78 -30.60 5.40
CA TYR A 199 -9.66 -31.53 5.56
C TYR A 199 -8.37 -30.85 5.11
N LEU A 200 -7.44 -30.66 6.05
CA LEU A 200 -6.22 -29.90 5.87
C LEU A 200 -5.11 -30.73 5.22
N ARG A 201 -4.26 -30.09 4.42
CA ARG A 201 -3.03 -30.70 3.91
C ARG A 201 -2.08 -30.98 5.08
N LYS A 202 -1.57 -32.20 5.14
CA LYS A 202 -0.56 -32.60 6.14
C LYS A 202 0.82 -32.06 5.74
N GLY A 203 1.63 -31.71 6.75
CA GLY A 203 3.02 -31.28 6.55
C GLY A 203 3.21 -29.87 5.98
N VAL A 204 2.14 -29.06 5.91
CA VAL A 204 2.28 -27.64 5.57
C VAL A 204 3.00 -26.93 6.70
N LEU A 205 4.10 -26.24 6.38
CA LEU A 205 4.90 -25.51 7.36
C LEU A 205 4.55 -24.03 7.36
N PHE A 206 4.48 -23.45 8.56
CA PHE A 206 4.60 -22.01 8.73
C PHE A 206 6.06 -21.57 8.52
N HIS A 207 6.27 -20.27 8.30
CA HIS A 207 7.60 -19.69 8.08
C HIS A 207 8.60 -19.93 9.21
N HIS A 208 8.12 -20.10 10.44
CA HIS A 208 8.96 -20.39 11.61
C HIS A 208 9.23 -21.89 11.82
N GLY A 209 8.71 -22.75 10.93
CA GLY A 209 9.04 -24.18 10.87
C GLY A 209 8.05 -25.13 11.55
N CYS A 210 7.07 -24.66 12.33
CA CYS A 210 6.03 -25.54 12.86
C CYS A 210 5.00 -25.89 11.78
N THR A 211 4.31 -27.02 11.96
CA THR A 211 3.29 -27.50 11.04
C THR A 211 1.94 -26.87 11.34
N LEU A 212 1.18 -26.55 10.28
CA LEU A 212 -0.20 -26.09 10.39
C LEU A 212 -1.15 -27.20 10.85
N THR A 213 -2.02 -26.85 11.79
CA THR A 213 -3.06 -27.73 12.36
C THR A 213 -4.44 -27.07 12.34
N ALA A 214 -5.48 -27.85 12.64
CA ALA A 214 -6.86 -27.39 12.77
C ALA A 214 -7.04 -26.38 13.92
N ASP A 215 -6.19 -26.45 14.95
CA ASP A 215 -6.17 -25.48 16.05
C ASP A 215 -5.76 -24.07 15.58
N ASP A 216 -4.83 -23.95 14.64
CA ASP A 216 -4.44 -22.67 14.03
C ASP A 216 -5.59 -22.07 13.24
N VAL A 217 -6.36 -22.91 12.55
CA VAL A 217 -7.57 -22.50 11.82
C VAL A 217 -8.61 -21.95 12.79
N ARG A 218 -8.89 -22.70 13.86
CA ARG A 218 -9.82 -22.27 14.91
C ARG A 218 -9.37 -20.95 15.54
N PHE A 219 -8.11 -20.84 15.91
CA PHE A 219 -7.55 -19.60 16.46
C PHE A 219 -7.75 -18.42 15.51
N SER A 220 -7.36 -18.56 14.24
CA SER A 220 -7.40 -17.50 13.24
C SER A 220 -8.82 -16.96 13.03
N LEU A 221 -9.80 -17.86 12.89
CA LEU A 221 -11.20 -17.48 12.68
C LEU A 221 -11.82 -16.85 13.94
N LEU A 222 -11.59 -17.42 15.12
CA LEU A 222 -12.10 -16.87 16.38
C LEU A 222 -11.49 -15.50 16.70
N ARG A 223 -10.22 -15.31 16.34
CA ARG A 223 -9.53 -14.04 16.47
C ARG A 223 -10.22 -12.95 15.66
N LEU A 224 -10.55 -13.19 14.38
CA LEU A 224 -11.27 -12.21 13.55
C LEU A 224 -12.68 -11.89 14.06
N MET A 225 -13.34 -12.84 14.74
CA MET A 225 -14.70 -12.67 15.27
C MET A 225 -14.78 -11.69 16.46
N GLN A 226 -13.66 -11.28 17.06
CA GLN A 226 -13.67 -10.35 18.18
C GLN A 226 -14.23 -8.96 17.76
N GLN A 227 -14.94 -8.30 18.68
CA GLN A 227 -15.78 -7.13 18.35
C GLN A 227 -15.01 -5.91 17.83
N SER A 228 -13.71 -5.80 18.11
CA SER A 228 -12.89 -4.63 17.77
C SER A 228 -12.33 -4.63 16.35
N PHE A 229 -12.50 -5.70 15.56
CA PHE A 229 -11.87 -5.80 14.25
C PHE A 229 -12.76 -5.32 13.10
N LYS A 230 -12.19 -4.48 12.22
CA LYS A 230 -12.86 -3.85 11.07
C LYS A 230 -13.45 -4.86 10.07
N HIS A 231 -12.85 -6.05 10.00
CA HIS A 231 -13.19 -7.11 9.03
C HIS A 231 -14.05 -8.23 9.61
N ARG A 232 -14.57 -8.09 10.83
CA ARG A 232 -15.40 -9.10 11.51
C ARG A 232 -16.64 -9.51 10.70
N TRP A 233 -17.08 -8.67 9.77
CA TRP A 233 -18.23 -8.94 8.90
C TRP A 233 -18.02 -10.19 8.04
N LEU A 234 -16.77 -10.54 7.69
CA LEU A 234 -16.40 -11.76 6.96
C LEU A 234 -16.73 -13.04 7.75
N ALA A 235 -16.61 -13.00 9.07
CA ALA A 235 -16.87 -14.12 9.95
C ALA A 235 -18.28 -14.07 10.57
N ARG A 236 -19.16 -13.15 10.14
CA ARG A 236 -20.46 -12.90 10.79
C ARG A 236 -21.38 -14.12 10.75
N SER A 237 -21.32 -14.93 9.70
CA SER A 237 -22.11 -16.16 9.56
C SER A 237 -21.60 -17.30 10.43
N ILE A 238 -20.34 -17.26 10.89
CA ILE A 238 -19.77 -18.30 11.75
C ILE A 238 -20.43 -18.27 13.14
N ALA A 239 -20.95 -19.43 13.56
CA ALA A 239 -21.48 -19.69 14.89
C ALA A 239 -20.44 -20.37 15.79
N ALA A 240 -19.70 -21.34 15.27
CA ALA A 240 -18.69 -22.10 16.01
C ALA A 240 -17.64 -22.69 15.06
N VAL A 241 -16.44 -22.93 15.61
CA VAL A 241 -15.35 -23.66 14.95
C VAL A 241 -14.88 -24.76 15.88
N ASP A 242 -15.06 -26.00 15.45
CA ASP A 242 -14.75 -27.21 16.20
C ASP A 242 -13.55 -27.92 15.59
N VAL A 243 -12.63 -28.35 16.44
CA VAL A 243 -11.47 -29.15 16.06
C VAL A 243 -11.74 -30.57 16.50
N CYS A 244 -11.87 -31.47 15.52
CA CYS A 244 -12.14 -32.88 15.76
C CYS A 244 -10.86 -33.73 15.72
N ASP A 245 -9.86 -33.26 14.97
CA ASP A 245 -8.56 -33.90 14.72
C ASP A 245 -7.56 -32.81 14.31
N ASP A 246 -6.25 -33.10 14.39
CA ASP A 246 -5.18 -32.17 13.99
C ASP A 246 -5.32 -31.63 12.57
N TYR A 247 -6.00 -32.36 11.66
CA TYR A 247 -6.18 -31.97 10.26
C TYR A 247 -7.64 -31.91 9.82
N VAL A 248 -8.60 -31.93 10.76
CA VAL A 248 -10.03 -31.85 10.46
C VAL A 248 -10.69 -30.79 11.32
N VAL A 249 -11.26 -29.78 10.67
CA VAL A 249 -11.97 -28.66 11.30
C VAL A 249 -13.39 -28.56 10.76
N THR A 250 -14.36 -28.44 11.65
CA THR A 250 -15.76 -28.22 11.30
C THR A 250 -16.16 -26.79 11.67
N ILE A 251 -16.64 -26.04 10.69
CA ILE A 251 -17.19 -24.70 10.86
C ILE A 251 -18.71 -24.79 10.81
N ARG A 252 -19.37 -24.32 11.87
CA ARG A 252 -20.82 -24.21 11.96
C ARG A 252 -21.25 -22.79 11.68
N LEU A 253 -22.22 -22.61 10.79
CA LEU A 253 -22.82 -21.33 10.44
C LEU A 253 -24.13 -21.13 11.21
N LYS A 254 -24.50 -19.86 11.42
CA LYS A 254 -25.78 -19.47 12.05
C LYS A 254 -26.98 -19.79 11.17
N GLN A 255 -26.77 -19.77 9.86
CA GLN A 255 -27.72 -20.09 8.80
C GLN A 255 -26.93 -20.37 7.53
N ARG A 256 -27.60 -20.91 6.50
CA ARG A 256 -27.02 -21.11 5.17
C ARG A 256 -26.46 -19.78 4.63
N ASP A 257 -25.24 -19.85 4.09
CA ASP A 257 -24.52 -18.70 3.51
C ASP A 257 -23.69 -19.16 2.32
N GLU A 258 -24.22 -18.97 1.11
CA GLU A 258 -23.62 -19.35 -0.17
C GLU A 258 -22.37 -18.52 -0.52
N LEU A 259 -22.12 -17.41 0.18
CA LEU A 259 -20.90 -16.62 0.02
C LEU A 259 -19.78 -17.05 0.98
N PHE A 260 -20.03 -18.01 1.87
CA PHE A 260 -19.11 -18.40 2.93
C PHE A 260 -17.73 -18.86 2.42
N LEU A 261 -17.70 -19.71 1.38
CA LEU A 261 -16.44 -20.16 0.78
C LEU A 261 -15.66 -19.01 0.13
N GLN A 262 -16.36 -18.05 -0.50
CA GLN A 262 -15.70 -16.85 -1.03
C GLN A 262 -15.12 -16.01 0.10
N ALA A 263 -15.85 -15.86 1.22
CA ALA A 263 -15.37 -15.15 2.40
C ALA A 263 -14.11 -15.80 2.98
N LEU A 264 -14.08 -17.14 3.10
CA LEU A 264 -12.90 -17.88 3.54
C LEU A 264 -11.68 -17.73 2.63
N SER A 265 -11.86 -17.28 1.39
CA SER A 265 -10.76 -17.02 0.45
C SER A 265 -10.17 -15.60 0.55
N ARG A 266 -10.71 -14.75 1.43
CA ARG A 266 -10.22 -13.39 1.64
C ARG A 266 -8.97 -13.38 2.48
N GLU A 267 -8.05 -12.48 2.18
CA GLU A 267 -6.75 -12.34 2.81
C GLU A 267 -6.87 -12.14 4.32
N GLN A 268 -7.92 -11.47 4.80
CA GLN A 268 -8.20 -11.26 6.22
C GLN A 268 -8.62 -12.53 6.97
N MET A 269 -9.01 -13.59 6.24
CA MET A 269 -9.34 -14.93 6.76
C MET A 269 -8.15 -15.90 6.68
N ALA A 270 -6.95 -15.38 6.38
CA ALA A 270 -5.74 -16.18 6.31
C ALA A 270 -5.41 -16.86 7.64
N ILE A 271 -4.79 -18.05 7.56
CA ILE A 271 -4.46 -18.85 8.73
C ILE A 271 -3.10 -18.40 9.29
N VAL A 272 -3.10 -18.06 10.57
CA VAL A 272 -1.92 -17.65 11.33
C VAL A 272 -1.57 -18.69 12.40
N PRO A 273 -0.29 -18.87 12.75
CA PRO A 273 0.13 -19.82 13.77
C PRO A 273 -0.25 -19.32 15.17
N ARG A 274 -1.08 -20.08 15.89
CA ARG A 274 -1.61 -19.70 17.21
C ARG A 274 -0.49 -19.32 18.17
N ASP A 275 0.40 -20.28 18.43
CA ASP A 275 1.40 -20.15 19.51
C ASP A 275 2.38 -19.00 19.22
N TYR A 276 2.78 -18.82 17.96
CA TYR A 276 3.67 -17.73 17.55
C TYR A 276 2.97 -16.36 17.58
N ALA A 277 1.71 -16.26 17.13
CA ALA A 277 0.96 -15.02 17.18
C ALA A 277 0.71 -14.57 18.62
N GLU A 278 0.39 -15.50 19.52
CA GLU A 278 0.22 -15.23 20.95
C GLU A 278 1.55 -14.81 21.60
N GLN A 279 2.66 -15.50 21.29
CA GLN A 279 3.98 -15.18 21.81
C GLN A 279 4.46 -13.78 21.37
N MET A 280 4.23 -13.41 20.10
CA MET A 280 4.69 -12.14 19.53
C MET A 280 3.83 -10.95 19.93
N GLY A 281 2.55 -11.17 20.24
CA GLY A 281 1.60 -10.10 20.54
C GLY A 281 1.58 -9.03 19.44
N GLU A 282 1.72 -7.75 19.81
CA GLU A 282 1.76 -6.63 18.86
C GLU A 282 2.89 -6.72 17.83
N GLN A 283 4.00 -7.39 18.16
CA GLN A 283 5.13 -7.54 17.23
C GLN A 283 4.80 -8.46 16.04
N PHE A 284 3.74 -9.26 16.14
CA PHE A 284 3.28 -10.10 15.03
C PHE A 284 2.95 -9.27 13.80
N ALA A 285 2.46 -8.04 13.97
CA ALA A 285 2.17 -7.14 12.85
C ALA A 285 3.45 -6.68 12.11
N ARG A 286 4.60 -6.65 12.78
CA ARG A 286 5.88 -6.29 12.15
C ARG A 286 6.61 -7.51 11.59
N LEU A 287 6.68 -8.61 12.34
CA LEU A 287 7.35 -9.86 11.96
C LEU A 287 6.38 -11.05 11.94
N PRO A 288 5.39 -11.04 11.04
CA PRO A 288 4.43 -12.13 10.93
C PRO A 288 5.07 -13.42 10.43
N ALA A 289 4.46 -14.54 10.80
CA ALA A 289 4.73 -15.83 10.18
C ALA A 289 3.42 -16.38 9.61
N GLY A 290 3.44 -16.81 8.36
CA GLY A 290 2.32 -17.45 7.67
C GLY A 290 2.76 -18.73 6.98
N THR A 291 1.92 -19.24 6.09
CA THR A 291 2.24 -20.40 5.25
C THR A 291 2.61 -20.02 3.82
N GLY A 292 2.63 -18.72 3.50
CA GLY A 292 2.74 -18.22 2.14
C GLY A 292 4.12 -18.39 1.51
N PRO A 293 4.24 -18.06 0.21
CA PRO A 293 5.46 -18.26 -0.59
C PRO A 293 6.65 -17.40 -0.17
N PHE A 294 6.41 -16.29 0.54
CA PHE A 294 7.46 -15.42 1.05
C PHE A 294 7.32 -15.24 2.55
N ARG A 295 8.43 -15.02 3.25
CA ARG A 295 8.48 -14.71 4.69
C ARG A 295 9.12 -13.35 4.93
N VAL A 296 8.69 -12.64 5.97
CA VAL A 296 9.32 -11.39 6.39
C VAL A 296 10.64 -11.70 7.10
N VAL A 297 11.73 -11.07 6.67
CA VAL A 297 13.05 -11.17 7.35
C VAL A 297 13.49 -9.84 7.95
N ARG A 298 12.90 -8.73 7.51
CA ARG A 298 13.11 -7.39 8.06
C ARG A 298 11.88 -6.53 7.80
N HIS A 299 11.44 -5.78 8.81
CA HIS A 299 10.38 -4.78 8.68
C HIS A 299 10.62 -3.64 9.66
N ASP A 300 11.10 -2.52 9.13
CA ASP A 300 11.26 -1.26 9.85
C ASP A 300 10.75 -0.10 8.98
N ASP A 301 10.89 1.13 9.49
CA ASP A 301 10.34 2.31 8.79
C ASP A 301 11.08 2.64 7.48
N SER A 302 12.25 2.06 7.24
CA SER A 302 13.05 2.27 6.03
C SER A 302 12.95 1.13 5.02
N MET A 303 12.64 -0.10 5.48
CA MET A 303 12.68 -1.27 4.62
C MET A 303 11.77 -2.41 5.10
N LEU A 304 11.08 -3.02 4.13
CA LEU A 304 10.46 -4.33 4.26
C LEU A 304 11.18 -5.31 3.33
N VAL A 305 11.73 -6.39 3.88
CA VAL A 305 12.43 -7.44 3.13
C VAL A 305 11.68 -8.75 3.27
N LEU A 306 11.33 -9.32 2.12
CA LEU A 306 10.71 -10.63 2.00
C LEU A 306 11.67 -11.60 1.34
N GLU A 307 11.77 -12.83 1.84
CA GLU A 307 12.54 -13.91 1.22
C GLU A 307 11.63 -15.05 0.81
N ALA A 308 11.98 -15.73 -0.29
CA ALA A 308 11.29 -16.93 -0.71
C ALA A 308 11.32 -18.00 0.38
N PHE A 309 10.15 -18.51 0.74
CA PHE A 309 10.01 -19.62 1.66
C PHE A 309 10.17 -20.94 0.88
N ALA A 310 11.38 -21.48 0.88
CA ALA A 310 11.71 -22.69 0.11
C ALA A 310 10.79 -23.90 0.39
N PRO A 311 10.33 -24.15 1.63
CA PRO A 311 9.38 -25.24 1.95
C PRO A 311 7.91 -24.96 1.59
N TYR A 312 7.61 -23.91 0.83
CA TYR A 312 6.23 -23.55 0.50
C TYR A 312 5.49 -24.68 -0.24
N PHE A 313 4.33 -25.08 0.28
CA PHE A 313 3.63 -26.29 -0.14
C PHE A 313 3.04 -26.25 -1.56
N ALA A 314 2.78 -25.05 -2.09
CA ALA A 314 2.20 -24.87 -3.44
C ALA A 314 3.24 -24.46 -4.50
N GLY A 315 4.53 -24.67 -4.23
CA GLY A 315 5.62 -24.44 -5.16
C GLY A 315 6.33 -23.11 -4.92
N ARG A 316 7.65 -23.18 -4.67
CA ARG A 316 8.50 -22.03 -4.36
C ARG A 316 8.38 -20.93 -5.44
N PRO A 317 8.28 -19.64 -5.06
CA PRO A 317 8.31 -18.55 -6.03
C PRO A 317 9.64 -18.46 -6.78
N PHE A 318 9.62 -17.80 -7.95
CA PHE A 318 10.82 -17.65 -8.79
C PHE A 318 11.81 -16.59 -8.27
N LEU A 319 11.30 -15.50 -7.66
CA LEU A 319 12.16 -14.53 -6.96
C LEU A 319 12.71 -15.15 -5.67
N ASP A 320 13.95 -14.82 -5.34
CA ASP A 320 14.56 -15.21 -4.06
C ASP A 320 14.28 -14.16 -2.98
N ARG A 321 14.19 -12.89 -3.37
CA ARG A 321 14.01 -11.76 -2.45
C ARG A 321 13.20 -10.63 -3.06
N ILE A 322 12.39 -9.97 -2.22
CA ILE A 322 11.73 -8.71 -2.53
C ILE A 322 12.16 -7.70 -1.47
N GLU A 323 12.57 -6.51 -1.90
CA GLU A 323 12.95 -5.44 -1.01
C GLU A 323 12.12 -4.20 -1.32
N LEU A 324 11.32 -3.74 -0.36
CA LEU A 324 10.52 -2.54 -0.48
C LEU A 324 11.17 -1.46 0.38
N TRP A 325 11.72 -0.43 -0.25
CA TRP A 325 12.49 0.60 0.41
C TRP A 325 11.65 1.87 0.55
N CYS A 326 11.57 2.39 1.76
CA CYS A 326 11.07 3.73 2.03
C CYS A 326 12.27 4.67 2.20
N VAL A 327 12.44 5.59 1.25
CA VAL A 327 13.55 6.55 1.24
C VAL A 327 12.98 7.94 1.53
N PRO A 328 13.16 8.49 2.75
CA PRO A 328 12.69 9.83 3.08
C PRO A 328 13.16 10.88 2.07
N GLY A 329 12.26 11.79 1.68
CA GLY A 329 12.57 12.89 0.75
C GLY A 329 12.68 12.50 -0.72
N MET A 330 12.88 11.22 -1.04
CA MET A 330 12.71 10.71 -2.40
C MET A 330 11.21 10.55 -2.65
N ARG A 331 10.67 11.23 -3.66
CA ARG A 331 9.27 11.03 -4.05
C ARG A 331 9.11 9.79 -4.92
N GLN A 332 10.01 9.62 -5.90
CA GLN A 332 10.09 8.49 -6.82
C GLN A 332 11.54 8.38 -7.33
N PRO A 333 12.03 7.17 -7.66
CA PRO A 333 13.34 7.01 -8.28
C PRO A 333 13.33 7.54 -9.72
N GLU A 334 14.38 8.23 -10.15
CA GLU A 334 14.55 8.52 -11.58
C GLU A 334 14.89 7.21 -12.30
N LEU A 335 14.18 6.89 -13.37
CA LEU A 335 14.50 5.71 -14.15
C LEU A 335 15.71 5.98 -15.05
N THR A 336 16.53 4.97 -15.21
CA THR A 336 17.62 4.89 -16.18
C THR A 336 17.44 3.63 -17.02
N GLU A 337 18.13 3.49 -18.16
CA GLU A 337 18.16 2.22 -18.92
C GLU A 337 18.59 1.02 -18.06
N GLU A 338 19.35 1.26 -16.98
CA GLU A 338 19.81 0.25 -16.03
C GLU A 338 18.76 -0.11 -14.96
N SER A 339 17.69 0.68 -14.85
CA SER A 339 16.62 0.50 -13.88
C SER A 339 15.66 -0.59 -14.35
N MET A 340 15.86 -1.83 -13.88
CA MET A 340 15.02 -2.97 -14.23
C MET A 340 13.66 -2.92 -13.50
N LEU A 341 12.81 -1.94 -13.82
CA LEU A 341 11.59 -1.65 -13.06
C LEU A 341 10.32 -1.98 -13.83
N VAL A 342 9.20 -1.89 -13.09
CA VAL A 342 7.87 -1.74 -13.65
C VAL A 342 7.42 -0.31 -13.38
N VAL A 343 6.90 0.37 -14.39
CA VAL A 343 6.70 1.83 -14.38
C VAL A 343 5.32 2.14 -14.90
N ASP A 344 4.58 3.01 -14.22
CA ASP A 344 3.29 3.54 -14.71
C ASP A 344 3.51 4.41 -15.96
N LYS A 345 2.69 4.30 -17.02
CA LYS A 345 2.82 5.14 -18.22
C LYS A 345 2.52 6.61 -17.98
N ALA A 346 1.71 6.94 -16.97
CA ALA A 346 1.49 8.33 -16.55
C ALA A 346 2.76 8.94 -15.91
N HIS A 347 3.77 8.11 -15.61
CA HIS A 347 5.02 8.55 -15.04
C HIS A 347 5.88 9.29 -16.09
N PRO A 348 6.45 10.48 -15.79
CA PRO A 348 7.30 11.22 -16.73
C PRO A 348 8.46 10.41 -17.31
N ALA A 349 8.98 9.45 -16.53
CA ALA A 349 10.04 8.56 -16.99
C ALA A 349 9.59 7.47 -17.98
N TYR A 350 8.31 7.41 -18.38
CA TYR A 350 7.85 6.63 -19.52
C TYR A 350 8.57 7.03 -20.82
N GLU A 351 8.93 8.30 -20.98
CA GLU A 351 9.67 8.78 -22.17
C GLU A 351 11.07 8.16 -22.32
N LEU A 352 11.59 7.54 -21.26
CA LEU A 352 12.87 6.82 -21.25
C LEU A 352 12.72 5.34 -21.63
N ALA A 353 11.50 4.85 -21.81
CA ALA A 353 11.23 3.50 -22.26
C ALA A 353 11.54 3.37 -23.74
N ASP A 354 12.38 2.41 -24.10
CA ASP A 354 12.56 2.01 -25.48
C ASP A 354 11.47 1.01 -25.91
N ALA A 355 11.26 0.88 -27.23
CA ALA A 355 10.28 -0.01 -27.85
C ALA A 355 10.42 -1.50 -27.46
N SER A 356 11.54 -1.89 -26.86
CA SER A 356 11.79 -3.23 -26.33
C SER A 356 11.03 -3.55 -25.03
N TRP A 357 10.60 -2.54 -24.27
CA TRP A 357 9.86 -2.72 -23.03
C TRP A 357 8.45 -3.23 -23.28
N ARG A 358 7.93 -4.07 -22.38
CA ARG A 358 6.62 -4.71 -22.56
C ARG A 358 5.53 -3.93 -21.86
N ASP A 359 4.54 -3.53 -22.63
CA ASP A 359 3.29 -2.97 -22.13
C ASP A 359 2.49 -4.02 -21.33
N VAL A 360 2.07 -3.61 -20.14
CA VAL A 360 1.12 -4.30 -19.28
C VAL A 360 0.01 -3.33 -18.97
N VAL A 361 -1.11 -3.44 -19.68
CA VAL A 361 -2.26 -2.55 -19.53
C VAL A 361 -3.40 -3.31 -18.87
N ARG A 362 -4.00 -2.73 -17.84
CA ARG A 362 -5.17 -3.28 -17.16
C ARG A 362 -6.02 -2.14 -16.61
N GLN A 363 -7.32 -2.18 -16.88
CA GLN A 363 -8.27 -1.35 -16.15
C GLN A 363 -8.43 -1.95 -14.73
N GLU A 364 -8.34 -1.12 -13.70
CA GLU A 364 -8.68 -1.52 -12.34
C GLU A 364 -10.15 -1.93 -12.30
N GLN A 365 -10.46 -2.94 -11.47
CA GLN A 365 -11.85 -3.23 -11.13
C GLN A 365 -12.34 -2.30 -10.00
N CYS A 366 -11.41 -1.67 -9.26
CA CYS A 366 -11.73 -0.61 -8.33
C CYS A 366 -12.30 0.62 -9.06
N PHE A 367 -13.18 1.34 -8.39
CA PHE A 367 -13.76 2.57 -8.93
C PHE A 367 -13.93 3.63 -7.85
N GLN A 368 -13.86 4.88 -8.28
CA GLN A 368 -13.95 6.06 -7.45
C GLN A 368 -15.42 6.44 -7.36
N TYR A 369 -15.86 6.87 -6.17
CA TYR A 369 -17.24 7.21 -5.93
C TYR A 369 -17.36 8.35 -4.92
N VAL A 370 -18.53 8.97 -4.92
CA VAL A 370 -18.96 9.90 -3.87
C VAL A 370 -20.13 9.28 -3.13
N SER A 371 -20.04 9.15 -1.81
CA SER A 371 -21.20 8.82 -0.98
C SER A 371 -21.91 10.08 -0.50
N LEU A 372 -23.24 10.02 -0.40
CA LEU A 372 -24.09 11.11 0.07
C LEU A 372 -24.79 10.69 1.35
N ASN A 373 -24.51 11.38 2.47
CA ASN A 373 -24.95 10.93 3.79
C ASN A 373 -26.44 11.20 4.03
N ALA A 374 -27.27 10.17 3.85
CA ALA A 374 -28.71 10.21 4.14
C ALA A 374 -29.03 9.95 5.63
N ALA A 375 -28.09 9.35 6.37
CA ALA A 375 -28.29 9.03 7.79
C ALA A 375 -28.07 10.24 8.71
N LYS A 376 -27.21 11.18 8.31
CA LYS A 376 -26.93 12.40 9.05
C LYS A 376 -28.07 13.39 8.91
N LYS A 377 -28.48 14.00 10.04
CA LYS A 377 -29.44 15.11 10.03
C LYS A 377 -28.86 16.29 9.26
N GLY A 378 -29.53 16.70 8.19
CA GLY A 378 -29.12 17.81 7.36
C GLY A 378 -29.80 17.78 5.98
N PRO A 379 -29.38 18.65 5.06
CA PRO A 379 -29.95 18.75 3.71
C PRO A 379 -29.88 17.43 2.92
N LEU A 380 -28.79 16.67 3.07
CA LEU A 380 -28.63 15.37 2.39
C LEU A 380 -29.54 14.26 2.96
N ALA A 381 -30.30 14.49 4.03
CA ALA A 381 -31.38 13.58 4.43
C ALA A 381 -32.58 13.65 3.46
N ASP A 382 -32.74 14.77 2.75
CA ASP A 382 -33.82 14.97 1.77
C ASP A 382 -33.47 14.33 0.40
N ASP A 383 -34.37 13.48 -0.09
CA ASP A 383 -34.18 12.72 -1.34
C ASP A 383 -34.03 13.64 -2.56
N ALA A 384 -34.78 14.74 -2.61
CA ALA A 384 -34.78 15.68 -3.73
C ALA A 384 -33.49 16.51 -3.76
N PHE A 385 -32.96 16.90 -2.59
CA PHE A 385 -31.66 17.53 -2.48
C PHE A 385 -30.52 16.60 -2.87
N ARG A 386 -30.54 15.34 -2.40
CA ARG A 386 -29.54 14.34 -2.83
C ARG A 386 -29.59 14.09 -4.32
N ALA A 387 -30.79 14.04 -4.93
CA ALA A 387 -30.93 13.90 -6.38
C ALA A 387 -30.29 15.08 -7.13
N LEU A 388 -30.51 16.31 -6.68
CA LEU A 388 -29.82 17.49 -7.22
C LEU A 388 -28.30 17.35 -7.10
N VAL A 389 -27.80 17.04 -5.91
CA VAL A 389 -26.36 16.86 -5.65
C VAL A 389 -25.79 15.74 -6.52
N ALA A 390 -26.45 14.59 -6.64
CA ALA A 390 -25.98 13.50 -7.48
C ALA A 390 -25.96 13.86 -8.98
N SER A 391 -26.96 14.61 -9.45
CA SER A 391 -27.05 15.01 -10.87
C SER A 391 -25.88 15.88 -11.34
N MET A 392 -25.35 16.74 -10.46
CA MET A 392 -24.18 17.57 -10.79
C MET A 392 -22.86 16.80 -10.81
N LEU A 393 -22.80 15.64 -10.15
CA LEU A 393 -21.59 14.80 -10.02
C LEU A 393 -21.45 13.77 -11.15
N SER A 394 -21.68 14.21 -12.39
CA SER A 394 -21.53 13.33 -13.55
C SER A 394 -20.08 12.87 -13.70
N GLY A 395 -19.85 11.55 -13.60
CA GLY A 395 -18.57 10.92 -13.87
C GLY A 395 -18.09 11.16 -15.30
N ALA A 396 -19.01 11.26 -16.26
CA ALA A 396 -18.66 11.64 -17.63
C ALA A 396 -18.13 13.08 -17.72
N ALA A 397 -18.77 14.03 -17.02
CA ALA A 397 -18.31 15.41 -16.98
C ALA A 397 -16.96 15.55 -16.24
N LEU A 398 -16.77 14.82 -15.15
CA LEU A 398 -15.51 14.79 -14.40
C LEU A 398 -14.37 14.26 -15.27
N ARG A 399 -14.56 13.11 -15.94
CA ARG A 399 -13.54 12.54 -16.84
C ARG A 399 -13.18 13.47 -17.99
N ALA A 400 -14.18 14.16 -18.56
CA ALA A 400 -13.94 15.13 -19.62
C ALA A 400 -13.14 16.36 -19.13
N ALA A 401 -13.36 16.78 -17.88
CA ALA A 401 -12.72 17.94 -17.29
C ALA A 401 -11.29 17.65 -16.80
N LEU A 402 -11.08 16.56 -16.06
CA LEU A 402 -9.81 16.23 -15.41
C LEU A 402 -8.88 15.37 -16.28
N GLN A 403 -9.44 14.62 -17.23
CA GLN A 403 -8.67 13.71 -18.09
C GLN A 403 -7.81 12.73 -17.27
N GLY A 404 -6.72 12.22 -17.85
CA GLY A 404 -5.69 11.40 -17.19
C GLY A 404 -6.18 10.03 -16.70
N GLY A 405 -5.96 8.95 -17.45
CA GLY A 405 -6.21 7.55 -17.01
C GLY A 405 -7.64 7.17 -16.58
N ARG A 406 -8.54 8.12 -16.36
CA ARG A 406 -9.88 7.91 -15.83
C ARG A 406 -10.79 7.36 -16.93
N GLU A 407 -11.25 6.13 -16.75
CA GLU A 407 -12.16 5.43 -17.67
C GLU A 407 -13.56 5.24 -17.07
N GLN A 408 -14.52 4.85 -17.91
CA GLN A 408 -15.86 4.54 -17.43
C GLN A 408 -15.81 3.31 -16.50
N ALA A 409 -16.26 3.48 -15.26
CA ALA A 409 -16.36 2.38 -14.32
C ALA A 409 -17.46 1.38 -14.72
N GLU A 410 -17.16 0.09 -14.51
CA GLU A 410 -18.12 -1.00 -14.39
C GLU A 410 -18.25 -1.34 -12.91
N VAL A 411 -19.47 -1.25 -12.36
CA VAL A 411 -19.74 -1.36 -10.93
C VAL A 411 -20.44 -2.70 -10.69
N TRP A 412 -19.70 -3.67 -10.15
CA TRP A 412 -20.17 -5.04 -9.87
C TRP A 412 -20.91 -5.73 -11.03
N GLY A 413 -20.39 -5.61 -12.25
CA GLY A 413 -20.99 -6.23 -13.44
C GLY A 413 -22.05 -5.36 -14.12
N GLU A 414 -22.27 -4.13 -13.64
CA GLU A 414 -23.19 -3.18 -14.24
C GLU A 414 -22.47 -1.94 -14.77
N ARG A 415 -22.75 -1.62 -16.03
CA ARG A 415 -22.33 -0.34 -16.60
C ARG A 415 -23.31 0.74 -16.14
N MET A 416 -22.89 1.53 -15.16
CA MET A 416 -23.73 2.57 -14.58
C MET A 416 -24.00 3.69 -15.58
N GLN A 417 -25.23 3.72 -16.13
CA GLN A 417 -25.75 4.89 -16.84
C GLN A 417 -26.18 5.94 -15.81
N GLN A 418 -25.43 7.03 -15.76
CA GLN A 418 -25.83 8.21 -15.01
C GLN A 418 -26.82 9.04 -15.82
N ASP A 419 -27.81 9.61 -15.12
CA ASP A 419 -28.67 10.61 -15.72
C ASP A 419 -27.83 11.87 -15.97
N THR A 420 -27.67 12.24 -17.25
CA THR A 420 -26.91 13.41 -17.65
C THR A 420 -27.76 14.68 -17.65
N ARG A 421 -29.05 14.59 -17.33
CA ARG A 421 -29.92 15.75 -17.24
C ARG A 421 -29.59 16.55 -15.99
N LEU A 422 -28.96 17.70 -16.20
CA LEU A 422 -28.81 18.70 -15.17
C LEU A 422 -30.12 19.47 -14.98
N PRO A 423 -30.55 19.74 -13.73
CA PRO A 423 -31.67 20.63 -13.48
C PRO A 423 -31.32 22.04 -13.90
N ASP A 424 -32.31 22.76 -14.45
CA ASP A 424 -32.14 24.19 -14.75
C ASP A 424 -32.05 25.02 -13.46
N ALA A 425 -31.65 26.28 -13.57
CA ALA A 425 -31.45 27.16 -12.41
C ALA A 425 -32.73 27.32 -11.56
N LYS A 426 -33.91 27.25 -12.18
CA LYS A 426 -35.20 27.41 -11.49
C LYS A 426 -35.59 26.12 -10.75
N GLU A 427 -35.38 24.97 -11.39
CA GLU A 427 -35.56 23.64 -10.81
C GLU A 427 -34.62 23.45 -9.62
N ALA A 428 -33.32 23.75 -9.79
CA ALA A 428 -32.35 23.67 -8.72
C ALA A 428 -32.70 24.59 -7.53
N ALA A 429 -33.05 25.86 -7.78
CA ALA A 429 -33.44 26.78 -6.72
C ALA A 429 -34.67 26.29 -5.93
N ARG A 430 -35.63 25.65 -6.60
CA ARG A 430 -36.81 25.05 -5.96
C ARG A 430 -36.42 23.86 -5.07
N LEU A 431 -35.57 22.96 -5.57
CA LEU A 431 -35.10 21.79 -4.82
C LEU A 431 -34.29 22.22 -3.59
N ILE A 432 -33.41 23.21 -3.75
CA ILE A 432 -32.65 23.81 -2.64
C ILE A 432 -33.58 24.40 -1.60
N ALA A 433 -34.57 25.20 -2.00
CA ALA A 433 -35.51 25.82 -1.06
C ALA A 433 -36.30 24.78 -0.25
N ALA A 434 -36.71 23.67 -0.89
CA ALA A 434 -37.46 22.58 -0.29
C ALA A 434 -36.63 21.72 0.68
N SER A 435 -35.33 21.54 0.40
CA SER A 435 -34.42 20.69 1.18
C SER A 435 -34.12 21.17 2.61
N GLY A 436 -34.41 22.44 2.89
CA GLY A 436 -34.00 23.08 4.14
C GLY A 436 -32.57 23.61 4.14
N TYR A 437 -31.80 23.46 3.06
CA TYR A 437 -30.49 24.09 2.90
C TYR A 437 -30.60 25.63 2.97
N ARG A 438 -29.72 26.26 3.75
CA ARG A 438 -29.68 27.71 4.01
C ARG A 438 -28.30 28.32 3.70
N GLY A 439 -27.42 27.59 3.03
CA GLY A 439 -26.05 28.04 2.73
C GLY A 439 -25.02 27.61 3.77
N GLU A 440 -25.37 26.68 4.68
CA GLU A 440 -24.41 26.01 5.55
C GLU A 440 -23.36 25.24 4.74
N LYS A 441 -22.17 25.04 5.33
CA LYS A 441 -21.09 24.30 4.68
C LYS A 441 -21.35 22.81 4.81
N LEU A 442 -21.34 22.09 3.69
CA LEU A 442 -21.33 20.63 3.66
C LEU A 442 -19.87 20.14 3.73
N ALA A 443 -19.56 19.27 4.67
CA ALA A 443 -18.21 18.73 4.84
C ALA A 443 -17.98 17.53 3.91
N LEU A 444 -17.07 17.68 2.95
CA LEU A 444 -16.59 16.62 2.07
C LEU A 444 -15.26 16.09 2.59
N TYR A 445 -15.20 14.81 2.92
CA TYR A 445 -13.96 14.16 3.37
C TYR A 445 -13.33 13.34 2.25
N THR A 446 -12.00 13.33 2.17
CA THR A 446 -11.22 12.55 1.19
C THR A 446 -9.75 12.43 1.63
N TYR A 447 -8.93 11.69 0.88
CA TYR A 447 -7.49 11.57 1.10
C TYR A 447 -6.72 12.75 0.48
N PRO A 448 -5.50 13.08 0.96
CA PRO A 448 -4.65 14.11 0.36
C PRO A 448 -3.90 13.63 -0.91
N ASP A 449 -4.26 12.48 -1.47
CA ASP A 449 -3.69 11.95 -2.71
C ASP A 449 -4.11 12.81 -3.92
N ALA A 450 -3.27 12.88 -4.95
CA ALA A 450 -3.42 13.86 -6.03
C ALA A 450 -4.75 13.75 -6.79
N ASP A 451 -5.18 12.54 -7.14
CA ASP A 451 -6.45 12.27 -7.80
C ASP A 451 -7.65 12.64 -6.90
N HIS A 452 -7.58 12.31 -5.61
CA HIS A 452 -8.59 12.66 -4.61
C HIS A 452 -8.72 14.17 -4.39
N VAL A 453 -7.60 14.91 -4.43
CA VAL A 453 -7.58 16.39 -4.36
C VAL A 453 -8.22 16.99 -5.60
N GLU A 454 -7.82 16.55 -6.79
CA GLU A 454 -8.40 17.03 -8.07
C GLU A 454 -9.92 16.79 -8.12
N ASP A 455 -10.36 15.59 -7.73
CA ASP A 455 -11.77 15.23 -7.72
C ASP A 455 -12.57 16.08 -6.73
N ALA A 456 -12.08 16.24 -5.49
CA ALA A 456 -12.77 17.02 -4.47
C ALA A 456 -12.86 18.52 -4.81
N GLU A 457 -11.80 19.08 -5.40
CA GLU A 457 -11.78 20.47 -5.87
C GLU A 457 -12.76 20.67 -7.04
N TRP A 458 -12.81 19.73 -8.00
CA TRP A 458 -13.78 19.76 -9.09
C TRP A 458 -15.22 19.68 -8.57
N ILE A 459 -15.50 18.79 -7.62
CA ILE A 459 -16.81 18.65 -6.96
C ILE A 459 -17.22 19.96 -6.29
N ARG A 460 -16.30 20.62 -5.57
CA ARG A 460 -16.57 21.90 -4.90
C ARG A 460 -16.92 23.00 -5.89
N GLU A 461 -16.16 23.14 -6.99
CA GLU A 461 -16.45 24.17 -7.99
C GLU A 461 -17.77 23.90 -8.73
N LYS A 462 -18.10 22.63 -8.99
CA LYS A 462 -19.40 22.25 -9.56
C LYS A 462 -20.57 22.56 -8.63
N ALA A 463 -20.44 22.27 -7.34
CA ALA A 463 -21.46 22.58 -6.33
C ALA A 463 -21.72 24.09 -6.22
N LYS A 464 -20.67 24.90 -6.36
CA LYS A 464 -20.74 26.36 -6.30
C LYS A 464 -21.60 26.97 -7.42
N GLU A 465 -21.65 26.36 -8.61
CA GLU A 465 -22.53 26.79 -9.72
C GLU A 465 -24.01 26.78 -9.32
N TYR A 466 -24.38 25.95 -8.33
CA TYR A 466 -25.73 25.81 -7.79
C TYR A 466 -25.92 26.49 -6.43
N GLY A 467 -24.92 27.25 -5.95
CA GLY A 467 -24.96 27.91 -4.64
C GLY A 467 -24.76 26.98 -3.45
N ILE A 468 -24.27 25.76 -3.68
CA ILE A 468 -23.95 24.78 -2.62
C ILE A 468 -22.49 24.98 -2.19
N VAL A 469 -22.24 25.11 -0.89
CA VAL A 469 -20.93 25.41 -0.32
C VAL A 469 -20.35 24.14 0.28
N ILE A 470 -19.24 23.68 -0.28
CA ILE A 470 -18.51 22.49 0.21
C ILE A 470 -17.22 22.91 0.89
N GLU A 471 -16.98 22.39 2.09
CA GLU A 471 -15.72 22.46 2.82
C GLU A 471 -14.99 21.11 2.68
N ILE A 472 -13.82 21.11 2.03
CA ILE A 472 -13.02 19.90 1.84
C ILE A 472 -12.17 19.66 3.09
N ARG A 473 -12.17 18.43 3.58
CA ARG A 473 -11.39 17.96 4.73
C ARG A 473 -10.57 16.75 4.33
N TYR A 474 -9.26 16.93 4.34
CA TYR A 474 -8.32 15.85 4.09
C TYR A 474 -8.05 15.08 5.38
N ALA A 475 -8.01 13.75 5.30
CA ALA A 475 -7.69 12.88 6.42
C ALA A 475 -6.78 11.73 5.95
N SER A 476 -5.99 11.17 6.87
CA SER A 476 -5.25 9.93 6.58
C SER A 476 -6.21 8.75 6.35
N PRO A 477 -5.77 7.66 5.70
CA PRO A 477 -6.59 6.45 5.59
C PRO A 477 -7.10 5.91 6.93
N GLU A 478 -6.28 5.95 7.98
CA GLU A 478 -6.63 5.50 9.31
C GLU A 478 -7.65 6.42 9.98
N GLU A 479 -7.53 7.74 9.77
CA GLU A 479 -8.47 8.75 10.27
C GLU A 479 -9.82 8.66 9.56
N LEU A 480 -9.81 8.59 8.22
CA LEU A 480 -11.05 8.52 7.44
C LEU A 480 -11.81 7.21 7.70
N ALA A 481 -11.11 6.10 7.91
CA ALA A 481 -11.71 4.81 8.22
C ALA A 481 -12.36 4.73 9.62
N GLN A 482 -12.37 5.81 10.42
CA GLN A 482 -13.03 5.83 11.71
C GLN A 482 -14.54 6.06 11.55
N PRO A 483 -15.39 5.20 12.15
CA PRO A 483 -16.84 5.37 12.08
C PRO A 483 -17.34 6.76 12.45
N ALA A 484 -16.76 7.38 13.48
CA ALA A 484 -17.14 8.72 13.92
C ALA A 484 -16.87 9.80 12.85
N VAL A 485 -15.79 9.68 12.09
CA VAL A 485 -15.45 10.60 10.99
C VAL A 485 -16.43 10.41 9.83
N LEU A 486 -16.64 9.16 9.41
CA LEU A 486 -17.56 8.82 8.31
C LEU A 486 -19.01 9.24 8.59
N GLN A 487 -19.47 9.06 9.84
CA GLN A 487 -20.80 9.49 10.28
C GLN A 487 -20.95 11.02 10.32
N ALA A 488 -19.86 11.75 10.61
CA ALA A 488 -19.86 13.20 10.66
C ALA A 488 -19.78 13.85 9.26
N ALA A 489 -19.21 13.16 8.27
CA ALA A 489 -19.09 13.64 6.90
C ALA A 489 -20.46 13.81 6.22
N ASP A 490 -20.64 14.87 5.43
CA ASP A 490 -21.82 15.04 4.56
C ASP A 490 -21.61 14.28 3.24
N LEU A 491 -20.41 14.41 2.67
CA LEU A 491 -19.96 13.68 1.50
C LEU A 491 -18.62 13.01 1.79
N VAL A 492 -18.37 11.87 1.16
CA VAL A 492 -17.03 11.27 1.13
C VAL A 492 -16.68 10.92 -0.30
N VAL A 493 -15.51 11.36 -0.76
CA VAL A 493 -14.89 10.89 -2.01
C VAL A 493 -13.91 9.78 -1.63
N ASP A 494 -14.15 8.59 -2.15
CA ASP A 494 -13.40 7.38 -1.78
C ASP A 494 -13.33 6.42 -2.98
N SER A 495 -12.57 5.34 -2.82
CA SER A 495 -12.46 4.25 -3.81
C SER A 495 -13.06 2.96 -3.26
N ALA A 496 -13.86 2.28 -4.07
CA ALA A 496 -14.44 0.99 -3.74
C ALA A 496 -13.60 -0.12 -4.37
N ASN A 497 -13.24 -1.11 -3.57
CA ASN A 497 -12.58 -2.33 -4.06
C ASN A 497 -13.64 -3.29 -4.60
N ALA A 498 -13.79 -3.39 -5.91
CA ALA A 498 -14.49 -4.51 -6.53
C ALA A 498 -13.43 -5.48 -7.07
N ASP A 499 -13.36 -6.69 -6.52
CA ASP A 499 -12.48 -7.73 -7.02
C ASP A 499 -13.28 -8.79 -7.78
N GLU A 500 -12.62 -9.88 -8.19
CA GLU A 500 -13.28 -10.93 -8.96
C GLU A 500 -14.35 -11.70 -8.19
N ARG A 501 -14.46 -11.50 -6.86
CA ARG A 501 -15.55 -11.98 -5.99
C ARG A 501 -16.63 -10.89 -5.91
N THR A 502 -17.27 -10.65 -7.05
CA THR A 502 -18.17 -9.51 -7.26
C THR A 502 -19.28 -9.43 -6.21
N GLU A 503 -19.94 -10.54 -5.85
CA GLU A 503 -20.99 -10.50 -4.83
C GLU A 503 -20.44 -10.17 -3.43
N LEU A 504 -19.31 -10.76 -3.08
CA LEU A 504 -18.69 -10.55 -1.77
C LEU A 504 -18.12 -9.13 -1.62
N SER A 505 -17.52 -8.56 -2.67
CA SER A 505 -17.00 -7.20 -2.65
C SER A 505 -18.12 -6.15 -2.56
N LEU A 506 -19.31 -6.41 -3.12
CA LEU A 506 -20.49 -5.58 -2.85
C LEU A 506 -20.93 -5.68 -1.38
N VAL A 507 -20.89 -6.88 -0.79
CA VAL A 507 -21.19 -7.06 0.64
C VAL A 507 -20.18 -6.33 1.51
N GLU A 508 -18.89 -6.37 1.15
CA GLU A 508 -17.84 -5.59 1.80
C GLU A 508 -18.15 -4.11 1.75
N PHE A 509 -18.46 -3.59 0.56
CA PHE A 509 -18.83 -2.19 0.37
C PHE A 509 -19.92 -1.76 1.35
N LEU A 510 -20.94 -2.59 1.56
CA LEU A 510 -22.11 -2.27 2.37
C LEU A 510 -21.99 -2.59 3.87
N ARG A 511 -20.99 -3.39 4.27
CA ARG A 511 -20.85 -3.87 5.67
C ARG A 511 -19.54 -3.46 6.34
N ALA A 512 -18.51 -3.12 5.58
CA ALA A 512 -17.24 -2.72 6.16
C ALA A 512 -17.41 -1.41 6.92
N GLU A 513 -17.14 -1.42 8.22
CA GLU A 513 -17.26 -0.23 9.08
C GLU A 513 -16.23 0.86 8.73
N ALA A 514 -15.23 0.51 7.91
CA ALA A 514 -14.22 1.42 7.40
C ALA A 514 -14.64 2.18 6.12
N LEU A 515 -15.81 1.90 5.54
CA LEU A 515 -16.30 2.53 4.31
C LEU A 515 -17.46 3.48 4.59
N SER A 516 -17.49 4.61 3.88
CA SER A 516 -18.46 5.68 4.12
C SER A 516 -19.90 5.22 3.90
N ILE A 517 -20.14 4.44 2.84
CA ILE A 517 -21.48 4.01 2.45
C ILE A 517 -22.19 3.28 3.60
N THR A 518 -21.50 2.43 4.35
CA THR A 518 -22.03 1.70 5.54
C THR A 518 -22.67 2.62 6.57
N HIS A 519 -22.14 3.85 6.71
CA HIS A 519 -22.62 4.87 7.65
C HIS A 519 -23.54 5.91 7.03
N HIS A 520 -23.59 5.98 5.70
CA HIS A 520 -24.37 6.97 4.95
C HIS A 520 -25.77 6.47 4.57
N LEU A 521 -26.03 5.17 4.70
CA LEU A 521 -27.38 4.61 4.55
C LEU A 521 -28.27 4.97 5.76
N ASP A 522 -29.46 5.53 5.49
CA ASP A 522 -30.49 5.66 6.51
C ASP A 522 -30.95 4.29 7.04
N GLU A 523 -31.54 4.25 8.23
CA GLU A 523 -31.94 2.99 8.90
C GLU A 523 -32.90 2.12 8.06
N ARG A 524 -33.79 2.76 7.28
CA ARG A 524 -34.71 2.02 6.40
C ARG A 524 -33.94 1.37 5.27
N THR A 525 -33.06 2.11 4.59
CA THR A 525 -32.24 1.57 3.50
C THR A 525 -31.33 0.46 4.01
N LYS A 526 -30.72 0.65 5.18
CA LYS A 526 -29.85 -0.34 5.81
C LYS A 526 -30.60 -1.64 6.09
N ALA A 527 -31.83 -1.56 6.59
CA ALA A 527 -32.68 -2.74 6.81
C ALA A 527 -33.04 -3.45 5.50
N GLU A 528 -33.41 -2.69 4.46
CA GLU A 528 -33.72 -3.22 3.12
C GLU A 528 -32.51 -3.93 2.50
N VAL A 529 -31.34 -3.30 2.51
CA VAL A 529 -30.09 -3.85 1.99
C VAL A 529 -29.66 -5.10 2.76
N GLU A 530 -29.73 -5.07 4.09
CA GLU A 530 -29.35 -6.23 4.91
C GLU A 530 -30.30 -7.42 4.68
N GLN A 531 -31.58 -7.18 4.40
CA GLN A 531 -32.50 -8.24 3.97
C GLN A 531 -32.09 -8.85 2.62
N LEU A 532 -31.72 -8.01 1.64
CA LEU A 532 -31.25 -8.48 0.33
C LEU A 532 -29.94 -9.26 0.47
N ILE A 533 -28.98 -8.81 1.28
CA ILE A 533 -27.73 -9.56 1.51
C ILE A 533 -28.02 -10.91 2.16
N ARG A 534 -28.96 -11.00 3.11
CA ARG A 534 -29.39 -12.30 3.67
C ARG A 534 -30.00 -13.20 2.61
N GLN A 535 -30.84 -12.66 1.72
CA GLN A 535 -31.40 -13.41 0.60
C GLN A 535 -30.29 -13.93 -0.33
N MET A 536 -29.31 -13.09 -0.66
CA MET A 536 -28.16 -13.47 -1.50
C MET A 536 -27.36 -14.64 -0.90
N GLY A 537 -27.19 -14.67 0.42
CA GLY A 537 -26.56 -15.80 1.12
C GLY A 537 -27.39 -17.09 1.11
N GLN A 538 -28.68 -17.04 0.76
CA GLN A 538 -29.57 -18.22 0.72
C GLN A 538 -29.79 -18.75 -0.70
N THR A 539 -29.44 -17.99 -1.73
CA THR A 539 -29.64 -18.36 -3.14
C THR A 539 -28.50 -19.20 -3.69
N THR A 540 -28.83 -20.39 -4.21
CA THR A 540 -27.85 -21.38 -4.67
C THR A 540 -27.32 -21.10 -6.07
N THR A 541 -28.08 -20.40 -6.93
CA THR A 541 -27.67 -20.12 -8.30
C THR A 541 -27.01 -18.75 -8.46
N THR A 542 -26.11 -18.63 -9.43
CA THR A 542 -25.42 -17.36 -9.72
C THR A 542 -26.39 -16.34 -10.31
N GLU A 543 -27.34 -16.76 -11.13
CA GLU A 543 -28.34 -15.91 -11.77
C GLU A 543 -29.26 -15.25 -10.74
N GLU A 544 -29.69 -15.98 -9.72
CA GLU A 544 -30.48 -15.44 -8.61
C GLU A 544 -29.65 -14.44 -7.79
N ARG A 545 -28.38 -14.77 -7.46
CA ARG A 545 -27.49 -13.83 -6.76
C ARG A 545 -27.29 -12.54 -7.55
N GLN A 546 -27.10 -12.61 -8.87
CA GLN A 546 -27.01 -11.44 -9.74
C GLN A 546 -28.30 -10.61 -9.79
N ALA A 547 -29.48 -11.25 -9.68
CA ALA A 547 -30.74 -10.52 -9.53
C ALA A 547 -30.79 -9.75 -8.19
N VAL A 548 -30.26 -10.33 -7.11
CA VAL A 548 -30.16 -9.65 -5.82
C VAL A 548 -29.16 -8.48 -5.86
N VAL A 549 -28.00 -8.65 -6.51
CA VAL A 549 -27.03 -7.58 -6.76
C VAL A 549 -27.71 -6.40 -7.46
N ARG A 550 -28.40 -6.64 -8.58
CA ARG A 550 -29.19 -5.61 -9.30
C ARG A 550 -30.19 -4.91 -8.39
N ALA A 551 -30.94 -5.68 -7.59
CA ALA A 551 -31.92 -5.12 -6.69
C ALA A 551 -31.30 -4.20 -5.63
N ILE A 552 -30.11 -4.54 -5.11
CA ILE A 552 -29.36 -3.68 -4.19
C ILE A 552 -28.95 -2.39 -4.92
N MET A 553 -28.35 -2.50 -6.10
CA MET A 553 -27.89 -1.36 -6.90
C MET A 553 -29.02 -0.40 -7.25
N ASP A 554 -30.17 -0.93 -7.65
CA ASP A 554 -31.38 -0.15 -7.94
C ASP A 554 -31.86 0.64 -6.72
N ARG A 555 -31.79 0.06 -5.51
CA ARG A 555 -32.16 0.75 -4.26
C ARG A 555 -31.21 1.90 -3.95
N LEU A 556 -29.91 1.65 -4.07
CA LEU A 556 -28.89 2.68 -3.84
C LEU A 556 -29.01 3.83 -4.85
N LYS A 557 -29.27 3.48 -6.12
CA LYS A 557 -29.46 4.44 -7.22
C LYS A 557 -30.73 5.28 -7.03
N ALA A 558 -31.87 4.64 -6.78
CA ALA A 558 -33.15 5.33 -6.63
C ALA A 558 -33.13 6.38 -5.50
N ARG A 559 -32.30 6.15 -4.47
CA ARG A 559 -32.15 7.06 -3.32
C ARG A 559 -30.93 7.98 -3.41
N HIS A 560 -30.15 7.91 -4.49
CA HIS A 560 -28.97 8.74 -4.73
C HIS A 560 -27.98 8.68 -3.56
N LEU A 561 -27.65 7.47 -3.08
CA LEU A 561 -26.80 7.29 -1.90
C LEU A 561 -25.31 7.24 -2.22
N PHE A 562 -24.98 6.90 -3.47
CA PHE A 562 -23.63 7.02 -3.98
C PHE A 562 -23.63 7.32 -5.48
N VAL A 563 -22.54 7.92 -5.94
CA VAL A 563 -22.33 8.30 -7.34
C VAL A 563 -20.97 7.74 -7.80
N PRO A 564 -20.94 6.72 -8.68
CA PRO A 564 -19.67 6.22 -9.22
C PRO A 564 -19.12 7.23 -10.24
N LEU A 565 -17.83 7.56 -10.15
CA LEU A 565 -17.19 8.59 -10.97
C LEU A 565 -16.44 7.97 -12.16
N TYR A 566 -15.46 7.12 -11.89
CA TYR A 566 -14.59 6.50 -12.88
C TYR A 566 -13.87 5.30 -12.29
N ALA A 567 -13.22 4.52 -13.15
CA ALA A 567 -12.22 3.53 -12.76
C ALA A 567 -10.88 3.93 -13.37
N ASN A 568 -9.78 3.60 -12.69
CA ASN A 568 -8.45 3.92 -13.19
C ASN A 568 -7.98 2.90 -14.22
N ARG A 569 -7.48 3.38 -15.35
CA ARG A 569 -6.67 2.59 -16.26
C ARG A 569 -5.24 2.59 -15.75
N ILE A 570 -4.75 1.43 -15.30
CA ILE A 570 -3.33 1.26 -15.05
C ILE A 570 -2.67 0.84 -16.35
N GLU A 571 -1.66 1.60 -16.72
CA GLU A 571 -0.76 1.21 -17.78
C GLU A 571 0.62 1.12 -17.17
N MET A 572 1.26 -0.04 -17.29
CA MET A 572 2.61 -0.26 -16.84
C MET A 572 3.48 -0.69 -18.01
N ILE A 573 4.78 -0.45 -17.90
CA ILE A 573 5.80 -1.07 -18.74
C ILE A 573 6.73 -1.89 -17.87
N ALA A 574 7.10 -3.07 -18.33
CA ALA A 574 8.06 -3.93 -17.67
C ALA A 574 9.36 -4.01 -18.48
N HIS A 575 10.49 -3.85 -17.80
CA HIS A 575 11.81 -4.06 -18.39
C HIS A 575 11.90 -5.45 -19.07
N PRO A 576 12.55 -5.60 -20.25
CA PRO A 576 12.57 -6.86 -21.02
C PRO A 576 13.07 -8.09 -20.24
N ARG A 577 13.97 -7.86 -19.29
CA ARG A 577 14.52 -8.89 -18.40
C ARG A 577 13.55 -9.34 -17.30
N LEU A 578 12.53 -8.56 -16.98
CA LEU A 578 11.47 -8.95 -16.06
C LEU A 578 10.37 -9.68 -16.83
N SER A 579 10.14 -10.95 -16.51
CA SER A 579 9.07 -11.79 -17.06
C SER A 579 8.09 -12.27 -15.99
N GLY A 580 6.93 -12.75 -16.43
CA GLY A 580 5.87 -13.21 -15.53
C GLY A 580 5.17 -12.09 -14.78
N VAL A 581 5.32 -10.84 -15.26
CA VAL A 581 4.62 -9.67 -14.75
C VAL A 581 3.17 -9.72 -15.20
N SER A 582 2.26 -9.81 -14.24
CA SER A 582 0.82 -9.68 -14.43
C SER A 582 0.25 -8.83 -13.28
N LEU A 583 -0.80 -8.08 -13.57
CA LEU A 583 -1.49 -7.27 -12.57
C LEU A 583 -2.74 -7.99 -12.05
N ASP A 584 -2.92 -8.03 -10.74
CA ASP A 584 -4.15 -8.50 -10.10
C ASP A 584 -5.28 -7.44 -10.18
N ALA A 585 -6.47 -7.77 -9.66
CA ALA A 585 -7.64 -6.87 -9.53
C ALA A 585 -7.29 -5.46 -9.09
N TYR A 586 -6.32 -5.37 -8.18
CA TYR A 586 -5.90 -4.16 -7.48
C TYR A 586 -4.66 -3.54 -8.12
N GLY A 587 -4.29 -3.90 -9.35
CA GLY A 587 -3.19 -3.26 -10.05
C GLY A 587 -1.79 -3.63 -9.53
N TRP A 588 -1.66 -4.66 -8.71
CA TRP A 588 -0.38 -5.08 -8.15
C TRP A 588 0.22 -6.27 -8.89
N ILE A 589 1.56 -6.30 -8.93
CA ILE A 589 2.31 -7.38 -9.60
C ILE A 589 2.32 -8.63 -8.72
N ASP A 590 1.86 -9.78 -9.23
CA ASP A 590 2.00 -11.05 -8.50
C ASP A 590 3.47 -11.46 -8.38
N PHE A 591 4.07 -11.25 -7.21
CA PHE A 591 5.49 -11.56 -7.00
C PHE A 591 5.87 -13.04 -7.16
N ARG A 592 4.89 -13.96 -7.15
CA ARG A 592 5.17 -15.40 -7.27
C ARG A 592 5.57 -15.79 -8.68
N SER A 593 5.01 -15.10 -9.69
CA SER A 593 5.23 -15.41 -11.11
C SER A 593 6.39 -14.62 -11.72
N VAL A 594 6.88 -13.57 -11.07
CA VAL A 594 7.96 -12.73 -11.60
C VAL A 594 9.28 -13.48 -11.62
N PHE A 595 10.00 -13.46 -12.74
CA PHE A 595 11.34 -14.03 -12.87
C PHE A 595 12.25 -13.18 -13.77
N LEU A 596 13.57 -13.32 -13.56
CA LEU A 596 14.59 -12.55 -14.28
C LEU A 596 15.19 -13.37 -15.42
N ARG A 597 15.08 -12.86 -16.65
CA ARG A 597 15.74 -13.38 -17.84
C ARG A 597 17.16 -12.83 -17.94
N GLU A 598 18.07 -13.68 -18.44
CA GLU A 598 19.43 -13.28 -18.72
C GLU A 598 19.52 -12.20 -19.79
#